data_AF-A0A956RYV3-F1
#
_entry.id   AF-A0A956RYV3-F1
#
_cell.length_a   1.000
_cell.length_b   1.000
_cell.length_c   1.000
_cell.angle_alpha   90.00
_cell.angle_beta   90.00
_cell.angle_gamma   90.00
#
_symmetry.space_group_name_H-M   'P 1'
#
loop_
_entity.id
_entity.type
_entity.pdbx_description
1 polymer ?
#
loop_
_entity_poly.entity_id
_entity_poly.type
_entity_poly.pdbx_seq_one_letter_code
_entity_poly.pdbx_strand_id
1 'polypeptide(L)'
;MTEPVTVSAGVQDFIARIRMEGALAGRAEAERVVADARAQAEALLAQAQREVEALRARADQEAQRLREAGEAAVRLAFRDAVLRLKEELGQAFASRLRRVVAQELEDPELLRRLVLAVAGRVGGELAPGELEQVLVTPAPAAHDDVVGDELDGLVRGIAGGMLREGVTLAQGAPGQGPGLRLRLAGEDAEVDLTDEAVARLLEARLLPRFQALLEGFVT
;
A
#
# COMPACT_ATOMS: atom_id res chain seq x y z
N MET A 1 -60.16 48.41 100.07
CA MET A 1 -60.31 48.43 98.59
C MET A 1 -58.98 48.01 97.99
N THR A 2 -59.04 47.25 96.89
CA THR A 2 -57.93 46.83 96.01
C THR A 2 -56.89 45.83 96.55
N GLU A 3 -57.24 44.54 96.56
CA GLU A 3 -56.35 43.47 96.07
C GLU A 3 -56.96 42.95 94.77
N PRO A 4 -56.37 43.25 93.59
CA PRO A 4 -55.93 42.16 92.71
C PRO A 4 -54.84 42.63 91.72
N VAL A 5 -53.55 42.53 92.04
CA VAL A 5 -52.50 42.89 91.05
C VAL A 5 -51.44 41.79 90.87
N THR A 6 -51.26 40.88 91.83
CA THR A 6 -50.12 39.95 91.83
C THR A 6 -50.32 38.66 91.01
N VAL A 7 -51.54 38.11 90.94
CA VAL A 7 -51.82 36.84 90.22
C VAL A 7 -51.84 37.02 88.70
N SER A 8 -52.26 38.20 88.22
CA SER A 8 -52.27 38.52 86.78
C SER A 8 -50.86 38.75 86.23
N ALA A 9 -49.95 39.34 87.02
CA ALA A 9 -48.56 39.59 86.62
C ALA A 9 -47.77 38.28 86.42
N GLY A 10 -47.89 37.31 87.34
CA GLY A 10 -47.15 36.04 87.24
C GLY A 10 -47.53 35.16 86.03
N VAL A 11 -48.80 35.18 85.62
CA VAL A 11 -49.25 34.48 84.40
C VAL A 11 -48.72 35.16 83.14
N GLN A 12 -48.69 36.50 83.11
CA GLN A 12 -48.13 37.23 81.98
C GLN A 12 -46.62 37.05 81.85
N ASP A 13 -45.88 37.03 82.96
CA ASP A 13 -44.44 36.76 82.96
C ASP A 13 -44.13 35.33 82.48
N PHE A 14 -44.95 34.35 82.87
CA PHE A 14 -44.82 32.98 82.39
C PHE A 14 -45.09 32.85 80.88
N ILE A 15 -46.14 33.50 80.37
CA ILE A 15 -46.43 33.55 78.93
C ILE A 15 -45.32 34.26 78.16
N ALA A 16 -44.79 35.36 78.68
CA ALA A 16 -43.66 36.08 78.09
C ALA A 16 -42.41 35.19 78.03
N ARG A 17 -42.15 34.43 79.11
CA ARG A 17 -41.04 33.48 79.17
C ARG A 17 -41.19 32.33 78.19
N ILE A 18 -42.37 31.71 78.08
CA ILE A 18 -42.63 30.66 77.06
C ILE A 18 -42.46 31.21 75.64
N ARG A 19 -42.97 32.42 75.37
CA ARG A 19 -42.80 33.06 74.06
C ARG A 19 -41.34 33.33 73.74
N MET A 20 -40.57 33.78 74.72
CA MET A 20 -39.14 34.03 74.58
C MET A 20 -38.35 32.72 74.37
N GLU A 21 -38.59 31.71 75.21
CA GLU A 21 -37.95 30.38 75.09
C GLU A 21 -38.32 29.69 73.77
N GLY A 22 -39.58 29.78 73.35
CA GLY A 22 -40.04 29.27 72.05
C GLY A 22 -39.44 30.04 70.86
N ALA A 23 -39.32 31.37 70.95
CA ALA A 23 -38.68 32.18 69.92
C ALA A 23 -37.16 31.89 69.82
N LEU A 24 -36.48 31.66 70.95
CA LEU A 24 -35.07 31.28 70.98
C LEU A 24 -34.86 29.88 70.40
N ALA A 25 -35.67 28.90 70.83
CA ALA A 25 -35.61 27.53 70.30
C ALA A 25 -35.92 27.49 68.79
N GLY A 26 -36.92 28.25 68.34
CA GLY A 26 -37.27 28.36 66.92
C GLY A 26 -36.17 29.01 66.08
N ARG A 27 -35.49 30.04 66.61
CA ARG A 27 -34.33 30.66 65.94
C ARG A 27 -33.16 29.69 65.85
N ALA A 28 -32.85 28.99 66.93
CA ALA A 28 -31.76 28.01 66.94
C ALA A 28 -32.00 26.86 65.94
N GLU A 29 -33.23 26.33 65.87
CA GLU A 29 -33.56 25.27 64.91
C GLU A 29 -33.57 25.80 63.46
N ALA A 30 -34.05 27.02 63.23
CA ALA A 30 -33.98 27.64 61.90
C ALA A 30 -32.53 27.85 61.43
N GLU A 31 -31.64 28.31 62.33
CA GLU A 31 -30.20 28.43 62.05
C GLU A 31 -29.59 27.06 61.74
N ARG A 32 -29.95 26.02 62.49
CA ARG A 32 -29.49 24.64 62.25
C ARG A 32 -29.93 24.14 60.87
N VAL A 33 -31.20 24.31 60.51
CA VAL A 33 -31.73 23.92 59.19
C VAL A 33 -31.02 24.65 58.05
N VAL A 34 -30.79 25.96 58.20
CA VAL A 34 -30.06 26.75 57.20
C VAL A 34 -28.60 26.31 57.08
N ALA A 35 -27.94 25.99 58.20
CA ALA A 35 -26.57 25.47 58.20
C ALA A 35 -26.49 24.10 57.52
N ASP A 36 -27.39 23.18 57.84
CA ASP A 36 -27.47 21.85 57.22
C ASP A 36 -27.73 21.96 55.71
N ALA A 37 -28.66 22.82 55.29
CA ALA A 37 -28.97 23.05 53.89
C ALA A 37 -27.78 23.64 53.11
N ARG A 38 -27.03 24.56 53.72
CA ARG A 38 -25.79 25.11 53.13
C ARG A 38 -24.72 24.04 52.98
N ALA A 39 -24.50 23.23 54.01
CA ALA A 39 -23.53 22.13 53.97
C ALA A 39 -23.88 21.10 52.88
N GLN A 40 -25.16 20.76 52.72
CA GLN A 40 -25.62 19.87 51.65
C GLN A 40 -25.44 20.48 50.26
N ALA A 41 -25.73 21.78 50.10
CA ALA A 41 -25.52 22.48 48.84
C ALA A 41 -24.05 22.53 48.45
N GLU A 42 -23.15 22.81 49.41
CA GLU A 42 -21.70 22.78 49.19
C GLU A 42 -21.20 21.38 48.81
N ALA A 43 -21.70 20.34 49.49
CA ALA A 43 -21.36 18.96 49.17
C ALA A 43 -21.79 18.57 47.75
N LEU A 44 -23.00 18.96 47.34
CA LEU A 44 -23.52 18.69 46.00
C LEU A 44 -22.72 19.44 44.92
N LEU A 45 -22.37 20.70 45.17
CA LEU A 45 -21.50 21.47 44.26
C LEU A 45 -20.11 20.85 44.15
N ALA A 46 -19.51 20.43 45.26
CA ALA A 46 -18.22 19.76 45.26
C ALA A 46 -18.26 18.42 44.51
N GLN A 47 -19.34 17.64 44.67
CA GLN A 47 -19.53 16.41 43.92
C GLN A 47 -19.68 16.69 42.41
N ALA A 48 -20.54 17.63 42.03
CA ALA A 48 -20.75 18.01 40.64
C ALA A 48 -19.45 18.50 39.98
N GLN A 49 -18.63 19.29 40.69
CA GLN A 49 -17.32 19.71 40.20
C GLN A 49 -16.39 18.52 39.96
N ARG A 50 -16.31 17.56 40.89
CA ARG A 50 -15.49 16.35 40.70
C ARG A 50 -15.95 15.52 39.50
N GLU A 51 -17.26 15.38 39.31
CA GLU A 51 -17.83 14.64 38.17
C GLU A 51 -17.52 15.35 36.84
N VAL A 52 -17.63 16.67 36.79
CA VAL A 52 -17.27 17.47 35.60
C VAL A 52 -15.79 17.34 35.27
N GLU A 53 -14.91 17.43 36.26
CA GLU A 53 -13.47 17.29 36.04
C GLU A 53 -13.10 15.86 35.60
N ALA A 54 -13.74 14.84 36.18
CA ALA A 54 -13.56 13.46 35.75
C ALA A 54 -14.05 13.24 34.30
N LEU A 55 -15.18 13.84 33.93
CA LEU A 55 -15.72 13.77 32.57
C LEU A 55 -14.79 14.47 31.57
N ARG A 56 -14.30 15.66 31.90
CA ARG A 56 -13.32 16.40 31.09
C ARG A 56 -12.04 15.60 30.88
N ALA A 57 -11.47 15.06 31.95
CA ALA A 57 -10.26 14.24 31.86
C ALA A 57 -10.47 13.01 30.96
N ARG A 58 -11.63 12.35 31.03
CA ARG A 58 -11.97 11.23 30.14
C ARG A 58 -12.11 11.69 28.69
N ALA A 59 -12.81 12.79 28.45
CA ALA A 59 -13.00 13.35 27.11
C ALA A 59 -11.67 13.74 26.46
N ASP A 60 -10.75 14.36 27.22
CA ASP A 60 -9.42 14.72 26.75
C ASP A 60 -8.58 13.49 26.41
N GLN A 61 -8.61 12.45 27.25
CA GLN A 61 -7.93 11.19 26.98
C GLN A 61 -8.47 10.50 25.72
N GLU A 62 -9.79 10.49 25.54
CA GLU A 62 -10.42 9.89 24.36
C GLU A 62 -10.12 10.68 23.09
N ALA A 63 -10.17 12.02 23.16
CA ALA A 63 -9.79 12.89 22.06
C ALA A 63 -8.32 12.70 21.66
N GLN A 64 -7.41 12.57 22.63
CA GLN A 64 -6.00 12.32 22.36
C GLN A 64 -5.79 10.95 21.70
N ARG A 65 -6.43 9.89 22.22
CA ARG A 65 -6.38 8.56 21.61
C ARG A 65 -6.92 8.55 20.18
N LEU A 66 -8.03 9.26 19.94
CA LEU A 66 -8.61 9.38 18.60
C LEU A 66 -7.67 10.10 17.64
N ARG A 67 -7.00 11.18 18.08
CA ARG A 67 -6.00 11.89 17.29
C ARG A 67 -4.83 10.97 16.93
N GLU A 68 -4.23 10.31 17.91
CA GLU A 68 -3.10 9.40 17.70
C GLU A 68 -3.46 8.25 16.76
N ALA A 69 -4.64 7.65 16.96
CA ALA A 69 -5.15 6.60 16.08
C ALA A 69 -5.43 7.12 14.66
N GLY A 70 -6.02 8.31 14.54
CA GLY A 70 -6.30 8.96 13.25
C GLY A 70 -5.02 9.26 12.47
N GLU A 71 -4.01 9.83 13.13
CA GLU A 71 -2.71 10.09 12.52
C GLU A 71 -2.02 8.79 12.06
N ALA A 72 -2.07 7.73 12.88
CA ALA A 72 -1.53 6.43 12.51
C ALA A 72 -2.27 5.84 11.30
N ALA A 73 -3.59 5.95 11.26
CA ALA A 73 -4.41 5.49 10.15
C ALA A 73 -4.09 6.24 8.84
N VAL A 74 -3.91 7.57 8.90
CA VAL A 74 -3.51 8.37 7.73
C VAL A 74 -2.12 7.98 7.24
N ARG A 75 -1.15 7.80 8.13
CA ARG A 75 0.21 7.34 7.76
C ARG A 75 0.19 5.98 7.10
N LEU A 76 -0.61 5.05 7.62
CA LEU A 76 -0.78 3.73 7.03
C LEU A 76 -1.43 3.82 5.65
N ALA A 77 -2.53 4.57 5.51
CA ALA A 77 -3.20 4.76 4.23
C ALA A 77 -2.29 5.40 3.17
N PHE A 78 -1.45 6.37 3.57
CA PHE A 78 -0.45 6.95 2.67
C PHE A 78 0.57 5.91 2.20
N ARG A 79 1.13 5.12 3.14
CA ARG A 79 2.06 4.03 2.79
C ARG A 79 1.42 3.04 1.82
N ASP A 80 0.18 2.64 2.08
CA ASP A 80 -0.54 1.70 1.23
C ASP A 80 -0.81 2.29 -0.17
N ALA A 81 -1.18 3.57 -0.24
CA ALA A 81 -1.35 4.28 -1.51
C ALA A 81 -0.05 4.32 -2.33
N VAL A 82 1.08 4.62 -1.69
CA VAL A 82 2.39 4.61 -2.34
C VAL A 82 2.76 3.21 -2.84
N LEU A 83 2.53 2.18 -2.02
CA LEU A 83 2.81 0.79 -2.42
C LEU A 83 1.97 0.35 -3.62
N ARG A 84 0.66 0.64 -3.61
CA ARG A 84 -0.23 0.36 -4.74
C ARG A 84 0.21 1.08 -6.00
N LEU A 85 0.55 2.37 -5.91
CA LEU A 85 1.05 3.13 -7.04
C LEU A 85 2.34 2.52 -7.62
N LYS A 86 3.28 2.10 -6.76
CA LYS A 86 4.51 1.41 -7.20
C LYS A 86 4.20 0.12 -7.95
N GLU A 87 3.25 -0.68 -7.45
CA GLU A 87 2.84 -1.92 -8.09
C GLU A 87 2.19 -1.67 -9.45
N GLU A 88 1.23 -0.74 -9.53
CA GLU A 88 0.56 -0.36 -10.77
C GLU A 88 1.54 0.16 -11.82
N LEU A 89 2.48 1.03 -11.43
CA LEU A 89 3.52 1.54 -12.32
C LEU A 89 4.46 0.43 -12.80
N GLY A 90 4.82 -0.51 -11.92
CA GLY A 90 5.64 -1.68 -12.27
C GLY A 90 4.95 -2.59 -13.29
N GLN A 91 3.66 -2.88 -13.08
CA GLN A 91 2.86 -3.67 -14.02
C GLN A 91 2.68 -2.96 -15.37
N ALA A 92 2.40 -1.66 -15.35
CA ALA A 92 2.28 -0.84 -16.56
C ALA A 92 3.61 -0.80 -17.35
N PHE A 93 4.74 -0.68 -16.65
CA PHE A 93 6.07 -0.74 -17.25
C PHE A 93 6.34 -2.09 -17.91
N ALA A 94 6.11 -3.21 -17.20
CA ALA A 94 6.31 -4.56 -17.74
C ALA A 94 5.44 -4.81 -18.98
N SER A 95 4.16 -4.45 -18.91
CA SER A 95 3.23 -4.55 -20.05
C SER A 95 3.72 -3.75 -21.26
N ARG A 96 4.17 -2.51 -21.04
CA ARG A 96 4.72 -1.67 -22.11
C ARG A 96 6.02 -2.25 -22.69
N LEU A 97 6.89 -2.78 -21.84
CA LEU A 97 8.14 -3.41 -22.24
C LEU A 97 7.89 -4.63 -23.14
N ARG A 98 6.97 -5.53 -22.76
CA ARG A 98 6.56 -6.68 -23.59
C ARG A 98 6.11 -6.26 -24.97
N ARG A 99 5.25 -5.24 -25.05
CA ARG A 99 4.74 -4.73 -26.33
C ARG A 99 5.86 -4.14 -27.19
N VAL A 100 6.78 -3.37 -26.61
CA VAL A 100 7.93 -2.81 -27.34
C VAL A 100 8.85 -3.94 -27.82
N VAL A 101 9.15 -4.93 -26.98
CA VAL A 101 9.98 -6.07 -27.34
C VAL A 101 9.37 -6.88 -28.49
N ALA A 102 8.06 -7.16 -28.43
CA ALA A 102 7.35 -7.85 -29.51
C ALA A 102 7.46 -7.06 -30.83
N GLN A 103 7.22 -5.74 -30.80
CA GLN A 103 7.32 -4.88 -31.99
C GLN A 103 8.74 -4.80 -32.56
N GLU A 104 9.76 -4.66 -31.72
CA GLU A 104 11.15 -4.57 -32.17
C GLU A 104 11.64 -5.90 -32.74
N LEU A 105 11.20 -7.05 -32.18
CA LEU A 105 11.55 -8.37 -32.69
C LEU A 105 10.85 -8.74 -34.00
N GLU A 106 9.87 -7.96 -34.46
CA GLU A 106 9.33 -8.07 -35.82
C GLU A 106 10.32 -7.53 -36.88
N ASP A 107 11.30 -6.70 -36.51
CA ASP A 107 12.30 -6.15 -37.44
C ASP A 107 13.28 -7.24 -37.92
N PRO A 108 13.28 -7.59 -39.22
CA PRO A 108 14.18 -8.61 -39.77
C PRO A 108 15.66 -8.26 -39.61
N GLU A 109 16.02 -6.97 -39.62
CA GLU A 109 17.40 -6.53 -39.47
C GLU A 109 17.87 -6.67 -38.02
N LEU A 110 17.01 -6.40 -37.04
CA LEU A 110 17.29 -6.66 -35.63
C LEU A 110 17.48 -8.16 -35.37
N LEU A 111 16.58 -9.01 -35.89
CA LEU A 111 16.71 -10.47 -35.79
C LEU A 111 18.02 -10.95 -36.40
N ARG A 112 18.40 -10.43 -37.58
CA ARG A 112 19.69 -10.74 -38.21
C ARG A 112 20.86 -10.43 -37.29
N ARG A 113 20.88 -9.23 -36.70
CA ARG A 113 21.95 -8.83 -35.78
C ARG A 113 21.97 -9.66 -34.50
N LEU A 114 20.81 -10.03 -33.96
CA LEU A 114 20.68 -10.89 -32.77
C LEU A 114 21.24 -12.28 -33.05
N VAL A 115 20.86 -12.90 -34.16
CA VAL A 115 21.39 -14.20 -34.59
C VAL A 115 22.91 -14.13 -34.74
N LEU A 116 23.42 -13.12 -35.45
CA LEU A 116 24.87 -12.94 -35.64
C LEU A 116 25.61 -12.67 -34.33
N ALA A 117 25.02 -11.91 -33.41
CA ALA A 117 25.62 -11.60 -32.11
C ALA A 117 25.66 -12.84 -31.20
N VAL A 118 24.61 -13.65 -31.19
CA VAL A 118 24.60 -14.90 -30.43
C VAL A 118 25.53 -15.93 -31.08
N ALA A 119 25.46 -16.11 -32.40
CA ALA A 119 26.38 -16.98 -33.13
C ALA A 119 27.85 -16.56 -32.97
N GLY A 120 28.13 -15.25 -32.99
CA GLY A 120 29.49 -14.72 -32.80
C GLY A 120 29.99 -14.77 -31.35
N ARG A 121 29.10 -14.77 -30.36
CA ARG A 121 29.48 -14.93 -28.94
C ARG A 121 29.65 -16.40 -28.55
N VAL A 122 28.86 -17.28 -29.15
CA VAL A 122 29.04 -18.73 -29.10
C VAL A 122 30.35 -19.08 -29.82
N GLY A 123 30.53 -18.71 -31.10
CA GLY A 123 31.74 -18.97 -31.88
C GLY A 123 33.01 -18.21 -31.46
N GLY A 124 32.92 -17.28 -30.51
CA GLY A 124 34.09 -16.63 -29.90
C GLY A 124 34.75 -17.47 -28.80
N GLU A 125 34.02 -18.41 -28.21
CA GLU A 125 34.50 -19.38 -27.21
C GLU A 125 34.46 -20.84 -27.72
N LEU A 126 33.79 -21.08 -28.86
CA LEU A 126 33.50 -22.41 -29.40
C LEU A 126 34.06 -22.56 -30.82
N ALA A 127 34.60 -23.74 -31.13
CA ALA A 127 35.22 -24.05 -32.40
C ALA A 127 34.18 -24.04 -33.55
N PRO A 128 34.58 -23.74 -34.80
CA PRO A 128 33.68 -23.83 -35.95
C PRO A 128 33.12 -25.27 -36.07
N GLY A 129 31.80 -25.43 -35.87
CA GLY A 129 31.12 -26.72 -35.86
C GLY A 129 30.16 -27.00 -34.70
N GLU A 130 30.08 -26.14 -33.67
CA GLU A 130 29.33 -26.43 -32.43
C GLU A 130 27.89 -25.88 -32.38
N LEU A 131 27.42 -25.23 -33.45
CA LEU A 131 26.02 -24.81 -33.59
C LEU A 131 25.27 -25.85 -34.44
N GLU A 132 24.46 -26.69 -33.81
CA GLU A 132 23.79 -27.80 -34.51
C GLU A 132 22.50 -27.35 -35.19
N GLN A 133 21.70 -26.52 -34.51
CA GLN A 133 20.37 -26.19 -35.00
C GLN A 133 19.89 -24.79 -34.60
N VAL A 134 19.38 -24.03 -35.58
CA VAL A 134 18.63 -22.79 -35.37
C VAL A 134 17.17 -23.06 -35.74
N LEU A 135 16.29 -22.96 -34.76
CA LEU A 135 14.84 -23.06 -34.94
C LEU A 135 14.23 -21.68 -35.07
N VAL A 136 13.49 -21.45 -36.16
CA VAL A 136 12.78 -20.19 -36.39
C VAL A 136 11.28 -20.47 -36.41
N THR A 137 10.55 -19.75 -35.56
CA THR A 137 9.09 -19.73 -35.56
C THR A 137 8.63 -18.33 -35.98
N PRO A 138 8.07 -18.16 -37.19
CA PRO A 138 7.58 -16.85 -37.63
C PRO A 138 6.40 -16.38 -36.78
N ALA A 139 6.26 -15.07 -36.60
CA ALA A 139 5.04 -14.48 -36.08
C ALA A 139 3.86 -14.76 -37.02
N PRO A 140 2.66 -15.01 -36.48
CA PRO A 140 1.46 -15.12 -37.30
C PRO A 140 1.20 -13.76 -37.94
N ALA A 141 1.65 -13.58 -39.18
CA ALA A 141 1.43 -12.37 -39.95
C ALA A 141 -0.08 -12.18 -40.17
N ALA A 142 -0.59 -11.00 -39.82
CA ALA A 142 -1.96 -10.60 -40.13
C ALA A 142 -2.17 -10.24 -41.61
N HIS A 143 -1.12 -10.27 -42.44
CA HIS A 143 -1.16 -9.89 -43.84
C HIS A 143 -0.26 -10.82 -44.65
N ASP A 144 -0.89 -11.52 -45.61
CA ASP A 144 -0.41 -12.18 -46.83
C ASP A 144 0.98 -12.85 -46.86
N ASP A 145 1.07 -13.89 -47.68
CA ASP A 145 2.17 -14.84 -47.90
C ASP A 145 3.59 -14.26 -48.23
N VAL A 146 3.81 -12.96 -48.05
CA VAL A 146 5.04 -12.22 -48.39
C VAL A 146 6.10 -12.29 -47.27
N VAL A 147 5.71 -12.39 -45.99
CA VAL A 147 6.67 -12.45 -44.85
C VAL A 147 7.44 -13.77 -44.83
N GLY A 148 6.86 -14.85 -45.37
CA GLY A 148 7.51 -16.15 -45.51
C GLY A 148 8.74 -16.08 -46.43
N ASP A 149 8.65 -15.34 -47.54
CA ASP A 149 9.74 -15.22 -48.52
C ASP A 149 10.90 -14.34 -48.02
N GLU A 150 10.64 -13.31 -47.22
CA GLU A 150 11.68 -12.48 -46.62
C GLU A 150 12.40 -13.19 -45.47
N LEU A 151 11.68 -13.95 -44.65
CA LEU A 151 12.29 -14.82 -43.64
C LEU A 151 13.04 -15.97 -44.28
N ASP A 152 12.52 -16.60 -45.34
CA ASP A 152 13.26 -17.61 -46.11
C ASP A 152 14.49 -17.02 -46.81
N GLY A 153 14.41 -15.78 -47.29
CA GLY A 153 15.53 -15.03 -47.85
C GLY A 153 16.58 -14.67 -46.81
N LEU A 154 16.16 -14.26 -45.61
CA LEU A 154 17.03 -13.98 -44.46
C LEU A 154 17.69 -15.27 -43.97
N VAL A 155 16.91 -16.33 -43.81
CA VAL A 155 17.37 -17.67 -43.45
C VAL A 155 18.34 -18.19 -44.49
N ARG A 156 18.09 -18.05 -45.80
CA ARG A 156 19.03 -18.42 -46.87
C ARG A 156 20.27 -17.53 -46.91
N GLY A 157 20.14 -16.24 -46.63
CA GLY A 157 21.25 -15.30 -46.58
C GLY A 157 22.20 -15.59 -45.41
N ILE A 158 21.64 -15.90 -44.24
CA ILE A 158 22.37 -16.34 -43.05
C ILE A 158 22.95 -17.75 -43.27
N ALA A 159 22.16 -18.67 -43.82
CA ALA A 159 22.60 -20.03 -44.16
C ALA A 159 23.75 -20.03 -45.18
N GLY A 160 23.75 -19.14 -46.17
CA GLY A 160 24.83 -19.04 -47.15
C GLY A 160 26.20 -18.73 -46.54
N GLY A 161 26.22 -18.05 -45.38
CA GLY A 161 27.41 -17.84 -44.55
C GLY A 161 27.67 -18.97 -43.56
N MET A 162 26.65 -19.41 -42.83
CA MET A 162 26.74 -20.33 -41.68
C MET A 162 26.75 -21.83 -42.04
N LEU A 163 26.27 -22.23 -43.23
CA LEU A 163 26.35 -23.62 -43.71
C LEU A 163 27.79 -24.08 -43.93
N ARG A 164 28.77 -23.17 -43.97
CA ARG A 164 30.19 -23.51 -43.98
C ARG A 164 30.71 -23.93 -42.59
N GLU A 165 29.95 -23.70 -41.53
CA GLU A 165 30.33 -23.91 -40.13
C GLU A 165 29.45 -24.95 -39.39
N GLY A 166 28.60 -25.70 -40.11
CA GLY A 166 27.89 -26.87 -39.55
C GLY A 166 26.49 -26.63 -39.00
N VAL A 167 25.86 -25.48 -39.27
CA VAL A 167 24.56 -25.11 -38.70
C VAL A 167 23.36 -25.62 -39.50
N THR A 168 22.47 -26.36 -38.85
CA THR A 168 21.19 -26.82 -39.44
C THR A 168 20.08 -25.82 -39.13
N LEU A 169 19.21 -25.51 -40.07
CA LEU A 169 18.03 -24.67 -39.82
C LEU A 169 16.78 -25.54 -39.82
N ALA A 170 15.91 -25.35 -38.84
CA ALA A 170 14.62 -26.05 -38.76
C ALA A 170 13.48 -25.08 -38.44
N GLN A 171 12.27 -25.42 -38.88
CA GLN A 171 11.07 -24.73 -38.42
C GLN A 171 10.68 -25.22 -37.02
N GLY A 172 10.31 -24.28 -36.15
CA GLY A 172 9.76 -24.61 -34.84
C GLY A 172 8.42 -25.36 -34.92
N ALA A 173 8.08 -26.11 -33.87
CA ALA A 173 6.84 -26.86 -33.82
C ALA A 173 5.60 -25.94 -33.73
N PRO A 174 4.46 -26.31 -34.33
CA PRO A 174 3.22 -25.54 -34.21
C PRO A 174 2.79 -25.44 -32.73
N GLY A 175 2.61 -24.21 -32.24
CA GLY A 175 2.23 -23.91 -30.84
C GLY A 175 3.34 -23.27 -30.00
N GLN A 176 4.56 -23.12 -30.54
CA GLN A 176 5.60 -22.30 -29.93
C GLN A 176 5.38 -20.82 -30.32
N GLY A 177 5.57 -19.90 -29.37
CA GLY A 177 5.49 -18.46 -29.64
C GLY A 177 6.52 -18.01 -30.70
N PRO A 178 6.30 -16.86 -31.35
CA PRO A 178 7.21 -16.36 -32.36
C PRO A 178 8.59 -16.06 -31.77
N GLY A 179 9.64 -16.42 -32.52
CA GLY A 179 10.99 -16.24 -32.05
C GLY A 179 12.02 -17.15 -32.68
N LEU A 180 13.24 -16.99 -32.19
CA LEU A 180 14.39 -17.77 -32.61
C LEU A 180 14.90 -18.60 -31.43
N ARG A 181 15.22 -19.87 -31.66
CA ARG A 181 15.93 -20.68 -30.66
C ARG A 181 17.19 -21.25 -31.26
N LEU A 182 18.27 -21.20 -30.50
CA LEU A 182 19.55 -21.81 -30.88
C LEU A 182 19.81 -23.01 -30.00
N ARG A 183 20.19 -24.13 -30.61
CA ARG A 183 20.62 -25.35 -29.94
C ARG A 183 22.05 -25.67 -30.36
N LEU A 184 22.93 -25.85 -29.37
CA LEU A 184 24.32 -26.22 -29.58
C LEU A 184 24.48 -27.74 -29.75
N ALA A 185 25.51 -28.15 -30.49
CA ALA A 185 25.82 -29.55 -30.74
C ALA A 185 26.47 -30.20 -29.52
N GLY A 186 25.87 -31.27 -29.01
CA GLY A 186 26.46 -32.08 -27.93
C GLY A 186 26.25 -31.56 -26.50
N GLU A 187 25.60 -30.41 -26.31
CA GLU A 187 25.18 -29.89 -25.01
C GLU A 187 23.66 -29.63 -24.97
N ASP A 188 23.03 -29.80 -23.80
CA ASP A 188 21.63 -29.39 -23.54
C ASP A 188 21.50 -27.86 -23.41
N ALA A 189 22.28 -27.09 -24.18
CA ALA A 189 22.25 -25.64 -24.19
C ALA A 189 21.28 -25.15 -25.27
N GLU A 190 20.09 -24.71 -24.84
CA GLU A 190 19.08 -24.03 -25.66
C GLU A 190 19.04 -22.54 -25.30
N VAL A 191 19.27 -21.68 -26.29
CA VAL A 191 19.10 -20.23 -26.14
C VAL A 191 17.77 -19.84 -26.76
N ASP A 192 16.81 -19.49 -25.91
CA ASP A 192 15.48 -19.02 -26.30
C ASP A 192 15.48 -17.49 -26.51
N LEU A 193 15.29 -17.06 -27.75
CA LEU A 193 15.14 -15.67 -28.18
C LEU A 193 13.72 -15.40 -28.70
N THR A 194 12.71 -15.99 -28.07
CA THR A 194 11.31 -15.56 -28.21
C THR A 194 11.08 -14.18 -27.62
N ASP A 195 10.06 -13.48 -28.12
CA ASP A 195 9.62 -12.21 -27.56
C ASP A 195 9.32 -12.29 -26.06
N GLU A 196 8.70 -13.38 -25.61
CA GLU A 196 8.43 -13.65 -24.20
C GLU A 196 9.72 -13.90 -23.40
N ALA A 197 10.70 -14.63 -23.94
CA ALA A 197 11.99 -14.84 -23.26
C ALA A 197 12.80 -13.55 -23.15
N VAL A 198 12.89 -12.77 -24.22
CA VAL A 198 13.60 -11.49 -24.24
C VAL A 198 12.92 -10.48 -23.31
N ALA A 199 11.59 -10.39 -23.34
CA ALA A 199 10.84 -9.51 -22.45
C ALA A 199 11.06 -9.89 -20.98
N ARG A 200 10.99 -11.19 -20.62
CA ARG A 200 11.27 -11.65 -19.25
C ARG A 200 12.69 -11.31 -18.80
N LEU A 201 13.69 -11.47 -19.67
CA LEU A 201 15.08 -11.15 -19.37
C LEU A 201 15.28 -9.64 -19.15
N LEU A 202 14.67 -8.81 -19.99
CA LEU A 202 14.70 -7.36 -19.84
C LEU A 202 13.91 -6.91 -18.61
N GLU A 203 12.77 -7.52 -18.30
CA GLU A 203 12.00 -7.27 -17.07
C GLU A 203 12.86 -7.52 -15.83
N ALA A 204 13.53 -8.68 -15.76
CA ALA A 204 14.38 -9.03 -14.63
C ALA A 204 15.53 -8.03 -14.39
N ARG A 205 15.98 -7.34 -15.45
CA ARG A 205 17.09 -6.36 -15.37
C ARG A 205 16.62 -4.91 -15.20
N LEU A 206 15.53 -4.53 -15.84
CA LEU A 206 15.05 -3.16 -15.92
C LEU A 206 14.04 -2.83 -14.82
N LEU A 207 13.21 -3.78 -14.40
CA LEU A 207 12.20 -3.55 -13.36
C LEU A 207 12.83 -3.13 -12.02
N PRO A 208 13.91 -3.77 -11.52
CA PRO A 208 14.57 -3.31 -10.28
C PRO A 208 15.16 -1.90 -10.42
N ARG A 209 15.69 -1.55 -11.60
CA ARG A 209 16.25 -0.20 -11.84
C ARG A 209 15.15 0.85 -11.92
N PHE A 210 14.01 0.52 -12.54
CA PHE A 210 12.83 1.38 -12.59
C PHE A 210 12.28 1.63 -11.19
N GLN A 211 12.17 0.58 -10.36
CA GLN A 211 11.76 0.72 -8.96
C GLN A 211 12.72 1.60 -8.15
N ALA A 212 14.03 1.42 -8.32
CA ALA A 212 15.03 2.27 -7.68
C ALA A 212 14.94 3.75 -8.10
N LEU A 213 14.62 4.03 -9.37
CA LEU A 213 14.37 5.39 -9.82
C LEU A 213 13.12 5.99 -9.17
N LEU A 214 12.03 5.22 -9.07
CA LEU A 214 10.81 5.64 -8.36
C LEU A 214 11.08 5.95 -6.88
N GLU A 215 11.95 5.19 -6.22
CA GLU A 215 12.35 5.45 -4.84
C GLU A 215 13.06 6.80 -4.67
N GLY A 216 13.84 7.23 -5.65
CA GLY A 216 14.48 8.55 -5.65
C GLY A 216 13.51 9.74 -5.71
N PHE A 217 12.26 9.53 -6.14
CA PHE A 217 11.25 10.59 -6.23
C PHE A 217 10.28 10.65 -5.04
N VAL A 218 10.27 9.64 -4.16
CA VAL A 218 9.29 9.50 -3.06
C VAL A 218 9.90 9.87 -1.69
N THR A 219 10.99 10.66 -1.68
CA THR A 219 11.58 11.20 -0.44
C THR A 219 10.97 12.55 -0.09
#